data_AF-A0A2L2NHR1-F1
#
_entry.id   AF-A0A2L2NHR1-F1
#
_cell.length_a   1.000
_cell.length_b   1.000
_cell.length_c   1.000
_cell.angle_alpha   90.00
_cell.angle_beta   90.00
_cell.angle_gamma   90.00
#
_symmetry.space_group_name_H-M   'P 1'
#
loop_
_entity.id
_entity.type
_entity.pdbx_description
1 polymer ?
#
loop_
_entity_poly.entity_id
_entity_poly.type
_entity_poly.pdbx_seq_one_letter_code
_entity_poly.pdbx_strand_id
1 'polypeptide(L)'
;MVKSIISTKSVNSEYLELIDKAQKQRSDIEKQLSTVRVQRINLDSDIKENSTMLKAVEQGTDVLIPQGRSTVLDHFRGILEDTKSEQEKTEKINLYKTAVSKATEQLQEIDNELQRLPNELKKIDEYIDFYSNYAPYHDTFKNGFDGGGYDIGKPELENPRYRSYLKGRVTLDPILNELVAAYSKVEELIDSLIEINHQNIGGLSFDPRNLKVQFHKVEVDKKTSKASIKVEENNFYY
;
A
#
# COMPACT_ATOMS: atom_id res chain seq x y z
N MET A 1 29.02 0.48 27.78
CA MET A 1 27.65 1.05 27.89
C MET A 1 27.23 1.60 26.53
N VAL A 2 26.56 0.80 25.71
CA VAL A 2 25.94 1.30 24.48
C VAL A 2 24.68 2.05 24.89
N LYS A 3 24.70 3.38 24.79
CA LYS A 3 23.49 4.19 24.94
C LYS A 3 22.54 3.80 23.81
N SER A 4 21.49 3.07 24.16
CA SER A 4 20.32 2.88 23.31
C SER A 4 19.79 4.26 22.91
N ILE A 5 20.11 4.70 21.70
CA ILE A 5 19.48 5.86 21.06
C ILE A 5 18.17 5.36 20.47
N ILE A 6 17.25 4.91 21.33
CA ILE A 6 15.85 4.85 20.95
C ILE A 6 15.30 6.22 21.37
N SER A 7 15.52 7.19 20.48
CA SER A 7 14.87 8.49 20.52
C SER A 7 13.38 8.25 20.67
N THR A 8 12.82 8.72 21.79
CA THR A 8 11.41 8.66 22.10
C THR A 8 10.61 9.23 20.93
N LYS A 9 9.62 8.46 20.46
CA LYS A 9 8.69 8.79 19.37
C LYS A 9 7.89 10.05 19.73
N SER A 10 8.50 11.23 19.60
CA SER A 10 7.84 12.52 19.70
C SER A 10 7.09 12.74 18.39
N VAL A 11 5.83 12.32 18.34
CA VAL A 11 4.99 12.59 17.18
C VAL A 11 4.70 14.10 17.18
N ASN A 12 5.28 14.81 16.22
CA ASN A 12 5.02 16.24 16.00
C ASN A 12 3.49 16.45 15.84
N SER A 13 2.93 17.41 16.57
CA SER A 13 1.49 17.75 16.50
C SER A 13 1.03 18.06 15.07
N GLU A 14 1.92 18.62 14.24
CA GLU A 14 1.64 18.88 12.82
C GLU A 14 1.38 17.58 12.03
N TYR A 15 2.07 16.48 12.36
CA TYR A 15 1.85 15.19 11.68
C TYR A 15 0.52 14.57 12.09
N LEU A 16 0.09 14.75 13.34
CA LEU A 16 -1.21 14.28 13.80
C LEU A 16 -2.34 14.96 13.04
N GLU A 17 -2.27 16.28 12.84
CA GLU A 17 -3.27 17.00 12.04
C GLU A 17 -3.32 16.53 10.58
N LEU A 18 -2.16 16.25 9.97
CA LEU A 18 -2.08 15.70 8.62
C LEU A 18 -2.67 14.29 8.53
N ILE A 19 -2.38 13.44 9.53
CA ILE A 19 -2.94 12.09 9.63
C ILE A 19 -4.46 12.15 9.79
N ASP A 20 -4.98 12.98 10.69
CA ASP A 20 -6.43 13.12 10.93
C ASP A 20 -7.15 13.60 9.66
N LYS A 21 -6.58 14.58 8.95
CA LYS A 21 -7.12 15.05 7.67
C LYS A 21 -7.14 13.93 6.63
N ALA A 22 -6.06 13.16 6.52
CA ALA A 22 -5.96 12.04 5.60
C ALA A 22 -6.94 10.90 5.96
N GLN A 23 -7.12 10.59 7.26
CA GLN A 23 -8.09 9.61 7.74
C GLN A 23 -9.53 10.03 7.43
N LYS A 24 -9.84 11.33 7.56
CA LYS A 24 -11.14 11.85 7.15
C LYS A 24 -11.38 11.67 5.65
N GLN A 25 -10.39 12.03 4.82
CA GLN A 25 -10.46 11.81 3.37
C GLN A 25 -10.63 10.33 3.01
N ARG A 26 -9.90 9.44 3.69
CA ARG A 26 -10.03 7.99 3.54
C ARG A 26 -11.46 7.53 3.82
N SER A 27 -12.05 7.98 4.94
CA SER A 27 -13.42 7.64 5.31
C SER A 27 -14.45 8.15 4.29
N ASP A 28 -14.26 9.37 3.76
CA ASP A 28 -15.15 9.93 2.75
C ASP A 28 -15.08 9.14 1.44
N ILE A 29 -13.88 8.72 1.00
CA ILE A 29 -13.73 7.87 -0.18
C ILE A 29 -14.32 6.47 0.03
N GLU A 30 -14.18 5.89 1.23
CA GLU A 30 -14.82 4.60 1.55
C GLU A 30 -16.35 4.68 1.44
N LYS A 31 -16.96 5.79 1.89
CA LYS A 31 -18.40 6.05 1.74
C LYS A 31 -18.81 6.28 0.28
N GLN A 32 -17.99 6.98 -0.50
CA GLN A 32 -18.22 7.14 -1.93
C GLN A 32 -18.18 5.77 -2.62
N LEU A 33 -17.17 4.96 -2.32
CA LEU A 33 -16.99 3.65 -2.92
C LEU A 33 -18.12 2.67 -2.58
N SER A 34 -18.67 2.72 -1.36
CA SER A 34 -19.87 1.93 -1.02
C SER A 34 -21.10 2.40 -1.81
N THR A 35 -21.29 3.72 -1.96
CA THR A 35 -22.38 4.32 -2.74
C THR A 35 -22.30 3.92 -4.21
N VAL A 36 -21.13 4.08 -4.83
CA VAL A 36 -20.87 3.77 -6.24
C VAL A 36 -21.05 2.27 -6.50
N ARG A 37 -20.65 1.39 -5.57
CA ARG A 37 -20.90 -0.07 -5.68
C ARG A 37 -22.39 -0.39 -5.73
N VAL A 38 -23.21 0.24 -4.89
CA VAL A 38 -24.66 0.04 -4.90
C VAL A 38 -25.26 0.55 -6.20
N GLN A 39 -24.86 1.74 -6.65
CA GLN A 39 -25.30 2.31 -7.93
C GLN A 39 -24.96 1.39 -9.10
N ARG A 40 -23.74 0.84 -9.14
CA ARG A 40 -23.31 -0.13 -10.15
C ARG A 40 -24.20 -1.37 -10.19
N ILE A 41 -24.47 -1.96 -9.02
CA ILE A 41 -25.28 -3.18 -8.90
C ILE A 41 -26.70 -2.93 -9.42
N ASN A 42 -27.30 -1.81 -9.01
CA ASN A 42 -28.65 -1.45 -9.44
C ASN A 42 -28.69 -1.22 -10.96
N LEU A 43 -27.76 -0.44 -11.50
CA LEU A 43 -27.72 -0.10 -12.92
C LEU A 43 -27.41 -1.32 -13.81
N ASP A 44 -26.49 -2.19 -13.40
CA ASP A 44 -26.20 -3.45 -14.11
C ASP A 44 -27.41 -4.38 -14.14
N SER A 45 -28.16 -4.46 -13.03
CA SER A 45 -29.42 -5.21 -12.97
C SER A 45 -30.45 -4.63 -13.95
N ASP A 46 -30.66 -3.31 -13.93
CA ASP A 46 -31.59 -2.62 -14.83
C ASP A 46 -31.22 -2.84 -16.29
N ILE A 47 -29.94 -2.72 -16.65
CA ILE A 47 -29.46 -2.95 -18.03
C ILE A 47 -29.71 -4.39 -18.47
N LYS A 48 -29.43 -5.39 -17.63
CA LYS A 48 -29.64 -6.81 -17.95
C LYS A 48 -31.11 -7.11 -18.17
N GLU A 49 -31.98 -6.61 -17.31
CA GLU A 49 -33.42 -6.80 -17.43
C GLU A 49 -33.93 -6.12 -18.71
N ASN A 50 -33.57 -4.85 -18.92
CA ASN A 50 -33.99 -4.07 -20.08
C ASN A 50 -33.47 -4.68 -21.40
N SER A 51 -32.24 -5.16 -21.43
CA SER A 51 -31.67 -5.83 -22.62
C SER A 51 -32.35 -7.16 -22.92
N THR A 52 -32.76 -7.90 -21.89
CA THR A 52 -33.49 -9.17 -22.05
C THR A 52 -34.88 -8.92 -22.62
N MET A 53 -35.60 -7.92 -22.08
CA MET A 53 -36.91 -7.52 -22.57
C MET A 53 -36.84 -7.00 -24.01
N LEU A 54 -35.84 -6.18 -24.34
CA LEU A 54 -35.64 -5.69 -25.70
C LEU A 54 -35.47 -6.85 -26.70
N LYS A 55 -34.60 -7.81 -26.39
CA LYS A 55 -34.39 -8.99 -27.26
C LYS A 55 -35.66 -9.79 -27.46
N ALA A 56 -36.44 -9.97 -26.41
CA ALA A 56 -37.65 -10.78 -26.46
C ALA A 56 -38.78 -10.09 -27.25
N VAL A 57 -38.87 -8.74 -27.17
CA VAL A 57 -39.72 -7.93 -28.05
C VAL A 57 -39.24 -7.99 -29.51
N GLU A 58 -37.94 -7.87 -29.77
CA GLU A 58 -37.38 -7.96 -31.13
C GLU A 58 -37.60 -9.33 -31.79
N GLN A 59 -37.66 -10.39 -30.99
CA GLN A 59 -37.90 -11.77 -31.45
C GLN A 59 -39.38 -12.09 -31.63
N GLY A 60 -40.29 -11.14 -31.36
CA GLY A 60 -41.74 -11.35 -31.47
C GLY A 60 -42.26 -12.40 -30.47
N THR A 61 -41.57 -12.57 -29.35
CA THR A 61 -42.01 -13.47 -28.28
C THR A 61 -43.12 -12.76 -27.50
N ASP A 62 -44.18 -13.47 -27.09
CA ASP A 62 -45.14 -12.92 -26.13
C ASP A 62 -44.43 -12.77 -24.77
N VAL A 63 -43.89 -11.58 -24.52
CA VAL A 63 -43.18 -11.27 -23.28
C VAL A 63 -44.19 -10.74 -22.28
N LEU A 64 -44.49 -11.54 -21.26
CA LEU A 64 -45.09 -11.04 -20.03
C LEU A 64 -44.08 -10.13 -19.33
N ILE A 65 -44.17 -8.82 -19.58
CA ILE A 65 -43.40 -7.81 -18.82
C ILE A 65 -43.95 -7.81 -17.38
N PRO A 66 -43.17 -8.24 -16.36
CA PRO A 66 -43.66 -8.34 -14.98
C PRO A 66 -43.99 -6.95 -14.41
N GLN A 67 -45.16 -6.81 -13.77
CA GLN A 67 -45.57 -5.55 -13.14
C GLN A 67 -44.73 -5.20 -11.90
N GLY A 68 -44.43 -3.91 -11.73
CA GLY A 68 -44.01 -3.33 -10.46
C GLY A 68 -42.54 -3.59 -10.08
N ARG A 69 -41.74 -4.14 -10.99
CA ARG A 69 -40.31 -4.40 -10.76
C ARG A 69 -39.40 -3.25 -11.18
N SER A 70 -39.80 -2.50 -12.21
CA SER A 70 -39.08 -1.34 -12.70
C SER A 70 -40.08 -0.34 -13.27
N THR A 71 -40.01 0.90 -12.80
CA THR A 71 -40.84 2.01 -13.29
C THR A 71 -40.62 2.28 -14.78
N VAL A 72 -39.45 1.92 -15.32
CA VAL A 72 -39.10 2.00 -16.74
C VAL A 72 -39.78 0.89 -17.53
N LEU A 73 -39.80 -0.34 -17.01
CA LEU A 73 -40.48 -1.47 -17.65
C LEU A 73 -42.01 -1.34 -17.60
N ASP A 74 -42.55 -0.82 -16.49
CA ASP A 74 -43.99 -0.56 -16.35
C ASP A 74 -44.45 0.51 -17.35
N HIS A 75 -43.67 1.58 -17.53
CA HIS A 75 -43.91 2.58 -18.58
C HIS A 75 -43.80 1.97 -19.97
N PHE A 76 -42.76 1.16 -20.23
CA PHE A 76 -42.54 0.55 -21.54
C PHE A 76 -43.67 -0.42 -21.91
N ARG A 77 -44.18 -1.19 -20.95
CA ARG A 77 -45.31 -2.08 -21.16
C ARG A 77 -46.58 -1.31 -21.52
N GLY A 78 -46.96 -0.30 -20.71
CA GLY A 78 -48.14 0.52 -21.01
C GLY A 78 -48.02 1.17 -22.39
N ILE A 79 -46.82 1.61 -22.73
CA ILE A 79 -46.50 2.15 -24.04
C ILE A 79 -46.70 1.12 -25.17
N LEU A 80 -46.26 -0.13 -25.02
CA LEU A 80 -46.40 -1.18 -26.04
C LEU A 80 -47.83 -1.72 -26.16
N GLU A 81 -48.53 -1.92 -25.05
CA GLU A 81 -49.91 -2.42 -24.99
C GLU A 81 -50.91 -1.45 -25.65
N ASP A 82 -50.64 -0.14 -25.60
CA ASP A 82 -51.52 0.90 -26.15
C ASP A 82 -51.22 1.29 -27.61
N THR A 83 -50.17 0.73 -28.23
CA THR A 83 -49.72 1.16 -29.57
C THR A 83 -50.48 0.46 -30.70
N LYS A 84 -51.22 1.21 -31.51
CA LYS A 84 -52.03 0.68 -32.62
C LYS A 84 -51.28 0.53 -33.95
N SER A 85 -50.16 1.23 -34.13
CA SER A 85 -49.38 1.23 -35.38
C SER A 85 -48.01 0.56 -35.22
N GLU A 86 -47.62 -0.25 -36.21
CA GLU A 86 -46.28 -0.87 -36.28
C GLU A 86 -45.15 0.17 -36.38
N GLN A 87 -45.43 1.33 -36.96
CA GLN A 87 -44.47 2.43 -37.04
C GLN A 87 -44.17 3.03 -35.66
N GLU A 88 -45.22 3.25 -34.85
CA GLU A 88 -45.08 3.74 -33.47
C GLU A 88 -44.36 2.71 -32.58
N LYS A 89 -44.63 1.41 -32.76
CA LYS A 89 -43.90 0.35 -32.04
C LYS A 89 -42.40 0.39 -32.34
N THR A 90 -42.05 0.57 -33.62
CA THR A 90 -40.65 0.66 -34.07
C THR A 90 -39.93 1.87 -33.45
N GLU A 91 -40.58 3.04 -33.44
CA GLU A 91 -40.03 4.25 -32.82
C GLU A 91 -39.81 4.07 -31.31
N LYS A 92 -40.77 3.46 -30.61
CA LYS A 92 -40.69 3.18 -29.17
C LYS A 92 -39.57 2.18 -28.83
N ILE A 93 -39.39 1.14 -29.65
CA ILE A 93 -38.26 0.20 -29.53
C ILE A 93 -36.93 0.93 -29.70
N ASN A 94 -36.81 1.81 -30.69
CA ASN A 94 -35.58 2.58 -30.91
C ASN A 94 -35.25 3.53 -29.75
N LEU A 95 -36.24 4.22 -29.18
CA LEU A 95 -36.06 5.03 -27.98
C LEU A 95 -35.52 4.20 -26.81
N TYR A 96 -36.01 2.97 -26.67
CA TYR A 96 -35.57 2.06 -25.62
C TYR A 96 -34.13 1.58 -25.83
N LYS A 97 -33.75 1.25 -27.08
CA LYS A 97 -32.35 0.95 -27.44
C LYS A 97 -31.43 2.09 -27.04
N THR A 98 -31.83 3.33 -27.33
CA THR A 98 -31.06 4.52 -26.94
C THR A 98 -30.95 4.63 -25.43
N ALA A 99 -32.03 4.39 -24.67
CA ALA A 99 -32.00 4.43 -23.21
C ALA A 99 -31.06 3.37 -22.61
N VAL A 100 -31.11 2.12 -23.10
CA VAL A 100 -30.21 1.04 -22.68
C VAL A 100 -28.75 1.34 -23.03
N SER A 101 -28.49 1.92 -24.21
CA SER A 101 -27.15 2.37 -24.61
C SER A 101 -26.59 3.41 -23.64
N LYS A 102 -27.38 4.44 -23.32
CA LYS A 102 -26.98 5.48 -22.35
C LYS A 102 -26.74 4.92 -20.95
N ALA A 103 -27.59 4.01 -20.49
CA ALA A 103 -27.38 3.33 -19.21
C ALA A 103 -26.07 2.53 -19.22
N THR A 104 -25.74 1.87 -20.33
CA THR A 104 -24.48 1.13 -20.49
C THR A 104 -23.25 2.05 -20.45
N GLU A 105 -23.34 3.23 -21.07
CA GLU A 105 -22.30 4.26 -20.98
C GLU A 105 -22.11 4.73 -19.53
N GLN A 106 -23.20 4.99 -18.81
CA GLN A 106 -23.15 5.34 -17.38
C GLN A 106 -22.55 4.22 -16.51
N LEU A 107 -22.85 2.96 -16.82
CA LEU A 107 -22.24 1.82 -16.12
C LEU A 107 -20.72 1.79 -16.34
N GLN A 108 -20.25 2.11 -17.55
CA GLN A 108 -18.83 2.22 -17.85
C GLN A 108 -18.15 3.36 -17.07
N GLU A 109 -18.82 4.51 -16.92
CA GLU A 109 -18.33 5.61 -16.08
C GLU A 109 -18.20 5.20 -14.61
N ILE A 110 -19.21 4.51 -14.09
CA ILE A 110 -19.21 3.94 -12.74
C ILE A 110 -18.07 2.92 -12.57
N ASP A 111 -17.85 2.04 -13.54
CA ASP A 111 -16.75 1.07 -13.50
C ASP A 111 -15.38 1.75 -13.50
N ASN A 112 -15.22 2.83 -14.27
CA ASN A 112 -14.01 3.66 -14.25
C ASN A 112 -13.80 4.30 -12.85
N GLU A 113 -14.87 4.79 -12.23
CA GLU A 113 -14.80 5.32 -10.87
C GLU A 113 -14.44 4.25 -9.83
N LEU A 114 -14.98 3.04 -9.95
CA LEU A 114 -14.62 1.89 -9.12
C LEU A 114 -13.18 1.42 -9.29
N GLN A 115 -12.52 1.75 -10.41
CA GLN A 115 -11.08 1.55 -10.58
C GLN A 115 -10.26 2.71 -10.00
N ARG A 116 -10.76 3.94 -10.08
CA ARG A 116 -10.07 5.15 -9.60
C ARG A 116 -10.03 5.23 -8.07
N LEU A 117 -11.18 5.08 -7.41
CA LEU A 117 -11.30 5.29 -5.95
C LEU A 117 -10.39 4.35 -5.12
N PRO A 118 -10.22 3.05 -5.43
CA PRO A 118 -9.27 2.19 -4.72
C PRO A 118 -7.81 2.65 -4.86
N ASN A 119 -7.43 3.19 -6.03
CA ASN A 119 -6.09 3.73 -6.23
C ASN A 119 -5.87 5.01 -5.41
N GLU A 120 -6.90 5.83 -5.24
CA GLU A 120 -6.86 6.99 -4.34
C GLU A 120 -6.75 6.57 -2.87
N LEU A 121 -7.51 5.55 -2.44
CA LEU A 121 -7.39 4.97 -1.09
C LEU A 121 -5.97 4.47 -0.82
N LYS A 122 -5.38 3.71 -1.75
CA LYS A 122 -4.01 3.21 -1.61
C LYS A 122 -3.01 4.34 -1.38
N LYS A 123 -3.12 5.45 -2.11
CA LYS A 123 -2.25 6.62 -1.94
C LYS A 123 -2.43 7.27 -0.57
N ILE A 124 -3.65 7.33 -0.06
CA ILE A 124 -3.94 7.88 1.27
C ILE A 124 -3.42 6.94 2.36
N ASP A 125 -3.58 5.64 2.21
CA ASP A 125 -3.04 4.65 3.15
C ASP A 125 -1.50 4.73 3.20
N GLU A 126 -0.85 4.83 2.04
CA GLU A 126 0.61 5.05 1.95
C GLU A 126 1.04 6.38 2.60
N TYR A 127 0.22 7.42 2.51
CA TYR A 127 0.45 8.71 3.14
C TYR A 127 0.33 8.60 4.68
N ILE A 128 -0.77 8.03 5.17
CA ILE A 128 -1.01 7.82 6.60
C ILE A 128 0.11 6.97 7.22
N ASP A 129 0.45 5.85 6.58
CA ASP A 129 1.57 4.99 6.96
C ASP A 129 2.87 5.80 7.04
N PHE A 130 3.12 6.64 6.03
CA PHE A 130 4.32 7.47 6.00
C PHE A 130 4.45 8.40 7.21
N TYR A 131 3.41 9.18 7.45
CA TYR A 131 3.41 10.16 8.54
C TYR A 131 3.34 9.53 9.93
N SER A 132 2.76 8.33 10.05
CA SER A 132 2.64 7.62 11.32
C SER A 132 3.93 6.89 11.73
N ASN A 133 4.62 6.29 10.75
CA ASN A 133 5.68 5.33 11.01
C ASN A 133 7.08 5.84 10.65
N TYR A 134 7.21 6.76 9.70
CA TYR A 134 8.53 7.18 9.20
C TYR A 134 8.82 8.66 9.43
N ALA A 135 7.86 9.56 9.16
CA ALA A 135 8.06 10.99 9.37
C ALA A 135 8.54 11.40 10.78
N PRO A 136 8.15 10.72 11.89
CA PRO A 136 8.67 11.03 13.22
C PRO A 136 10.20 10.89 13.35
N TYR A 137 10.84 10.14 12.46
CA TYR A 137 12.29 9.93 12.44
C TYR A 137 13.04 10.91 11.53
N HIS A 138 12.32 11.88 10.93
CA HIS A 138 12.89 12.89 10.04
C HIS A 138 14.13 13.55 10.63
N ASP A 139 14.01 14.15 11.82
CA ASP A 139 15.13 14.86 12.46
C ASP A 139 16.30 13.94 12.83
N THR A 140 16.02 12.65 13.03
CA THR A 140 17.05 11.65 13.34
C THR A 140 17.91 11.34 12.11
N PHE A 141 17.29 11.27 10.92
CA PHE A 141 17.95 10.76 9.72
C PHE A 141 18.19 11.80 8.61
N LYS A 142 17.65 13.01 8.71
CA LYS A 142 17.80 14.06 7.68
C LYS A 142 19.25 14.35 7.30
N ASN A 143 20.15 14.37 8.28
CA ASN A 143 21.56 14.69 8.06
C ASN A 143 22.33 13.59 7.30
N GLY A 144 21.76 12.39 7.15
CA GLY A 144 22.38 11.28 6.44
C GLY A 144 21.94 11.13 4.99
N PHE A 145 21.07 12.02 4.49
CA PHE A 145 20.59 11.99 3.11
C PHE A 145 21.41 12.96 2.25
N ASP A 146 22.14 12.43 1.26
CA ASP A 146 23.03 13.22 0.39
C ASP A 146 22.31 13.84 -0.83
N GLY A 147 21.00 13.64 -0.95
CA GLY A 147 20.12 14.40 -1.83
C GLY A 147 20.28 14.18 -3.33
N GLY A 148 21.39 13.62 -3.82
CA GLY A 148 21.64 13.38 -5.24
C GLY A 148 21.36 14.58 -6.17
N GLY A 149 21.56 15.81 -5.67
CA GLY A 149 21.10 17.04 -6.32
C GLY A 149 19.63 17.33 -5.99
N TYR A 150 19.41 18.19 -5.00
CA TYR A 150 18.08 18.64 -4.59
C TYR A 150 17.40 19.44 -5.70
N ASP A 151 16.11 19.20 -5.89
CA ASP A 151 15.20 20.18 -6.44
C ASP A 151 14.62 20.96 -5.24
N ILE A 152 15.07 22.20 -5.07
CA ILE A 152 14.96 23.03 -3.84
C ILE A 152 13.51 23.52 -3.59
N GLY A 153 12.54 23.02 -4.37
CA GLY A 153 11.16 23.52 -4.40
C GLY A 153 10.12 22.73 -3.62
N LYS A 154 10.43 21.56 -3.05
CA LYS A 154 9.46 20.75 -2.27
C LYS A 154 9.92 20.51 -0.83
N PRO A 155 8.99 20.51 0.15
CA PRO A 155 9.30 20.05 1.51
C PRO A 155 9.93 18.66 1.45
N GLU A 156 10.99 18.41 2.24
CA GLU A 156 11.76 17.16 2.18
C GLU A 156 10.88 15.92 2.36
N LEU A 157 9.87 16.02 3.23
CA LEU A 157 8.89 14.97 3.50
C LEU A 157 7.93 14.70 2.34
N GLU A 158 7.88 15.54 1.31
CA GLU A 158 7.10 15.33 0.09
C GLU A 158 7.94 14.72 -1.05
N ASN A 159 9.25 14.56 -0.85
CA ASN A 159 10.15 13.99 -1.86
C ASN A 159 10.10 12.44 -1.82
N PRO A 160 9.68 11.75 -2.92
CA PRO A 160 9.60 10.29 -2.94
C PRO A 160 10.93 9.58 -2.67
N ARG A 161 12.06 10.15 -3.11
CA ARG A 161 13.41 9.59 -2.85
C ARG A 161 13.73 9.66 -1.37
N TYR A 162 13.45 10.81 -0.74
CA TYR A 162 13.66 10.98 0.70
C TYR A 162 12.73 10.07 1.51
N ARG A 163 11.45 9.94 1.13
CA ARG A 163 10.52 9.00 1.76
C ARG A 163 11.06 7.57 1.73
N SER A 164 11.58 7.14 0.58
CA SER A 164 12.15 5.80 0.39
C SER A 164 13.42 5.59 1.24
N TYR A 165 14.29 6.60 1.28
CA TYR A 165 15.47 6.62 2.15
C TYR A 165 15.06 6.47 3.62
N LEU A 166 14.10 7.28 4.09
CA LEU A 166 13.65 7.27 5.48
C LEU A 166 13.01 5.93 5.86
N LYS A 167 12.17 5.38 4.98
CA LYS A 167 11.62 4.01 5.13
C LYS A 167 12.71 2.96 5.29
N GLY A 168 13.73 3.02 4.44
CA GLY A 168 14.89 2.13 4.51
C GLY A 168 15.64 2.24 5.84
N ARG A 169 15.97 3.46 6.28
CA ARG A 169 16.70 3.71 7.53
C ARG A 169 15.95 3.22 8.76
N VAL A 170 14.67 3.60 8.89
CA VAL A 170 13.82 3.19 10.02
C VAL A 170 13.68 1.67 10.10
N THR A 171 13.64 0.99 8.94
CA THR A 171 13.51 -0.48 8.89
C THR A 171 14.83 -1.20 9.17
N LEU A 172 15.95 -0.70 8.63
CA LEU A 172 17.24 -1.39 8.67
C LEU A 172 18.07 -1.08 9.92
N ASP A 173 18.00 0.14 10.44
CA ASP A 173 18.87 0.55 11.55
C ASP A 173 18.68 -0.29 12.83
N PRO A 174 17.45 -0.66 13.26
CA PRO A 174 17.27 -1.55 14.39
C PRO A 174 17.95 -2.91 14.18
N ILE A 175 17.82 -3.48 12.99
CA ILE A 175 18.42 -4.77 12.61
C ILE A 175 19.94 -4.67 12.64
N LEU A 176 20.50 -3.60 12.08
CA LEU A 176 21.95 -3.35 12.09
C LEU A 176 22.47 -3.18 13.52
N ASN A 177 21.75 -2.48 14.38
CA ASN A 177 22.13 -2.28 15.78
C ASN A 177 22.09 -3.59 16.57
N GLU A 178 21.08 -4.43 16.38
CA GLU A 178 21.00 -5.76 16.98
C GLU A 178 22.15 -6.66 16.51
N LEU A 179 22.47 -6.62 15.22
CA LEU A 179 23.58 -7.37 14.66
C LEU A 179 24.91 -6.93 15.29
N VAL A 180 25.17 -5.61 15.36
CA VAL A 180 26.37 -5.06 15.99
C VAL A 180 26.45 -5.46 17.47
N ALA A 181 25.35 -5.38 18.22
CA ALA A 181 25.31 -5.78 19.62
C ALA A 181 25.59 -7.29 19.81
N ALA A 182 25.07 -8.14 18.91
CA ALA A 182 25.36 -9.56 18.92
C ALA A 182 26.84 -9.84 18.66
N TYR A 183 27.46 -9.13 17.70
CA TYR A 183 28.90 -9.22 17.44
C TYR A 183 29.74 -8.81 18.66
N SER A 184 29.44 -7.68 19.29
CA SER A 184 30.17 -7.25 20.50
C SER A 184 30.06 -8.26 21.64
N LYS A 185 28.92 -8.94 21.79
CA LYS A 185 28.77 -10.00 22.81
C LYS A 185 29.61 -11.24 22.51
N VAL A 186 29.81 -11.58 21.24
CA VAL A 186 30.72 -12.66 20.83
C VAL A 186 32.16 -12.29 21.16
N GLU A 187 32.57 -11.03 20.92
CA GLU A 187 33.89 -10.53 21.30
C GLU A 187 34.10 -10.62 22.83
N GLU A 188 33.14 -10.16 23.64
CA GLU A 188 33.21 -10.26 25.11
C GLU A 188 33.33 -11.71 25.62
N LEU A 189 32.63 -12.65 24.98
CA LEU A 189 32.71 -14.08 25.34
C LEU A 189 34.08 -14.67 24.99
N ILE A 190 34.68 -14.27 23.87
CA ILE A 190 36.02 -14.71 23.50
C ILE A 190 37.04 -14.17 24.50
N ASP A 191 36.95 -12.88 24.86
CA ASP A 191 37.83 -12.27 25.86
C ASP A 191 37.72 -12.98 27.22
N SER A 192 36.49 -13.33 27.63
CA SER A 192 36.24 -14.08 28.87
C SER A 192 36.83 -15.49 28.83
N LEU A 193 36.75 -16.20 27.70
CA LEU A 193 37.36 -17.51 27.52
C LEU A 193 38.89 -17.45 27.58
N ILE A 194 39.48 -16.39 27.02
CA ILE A 194 40.93 -16.12 27.12
C ILE A 194 41.32 -15.89 28.58
N GLU A 195 40.55 -15.09 29.31
CA GLU A 195 40.82 -14.81 30.73
C GLU A 195 40.74 -16.08 31.60
N ILE A 196 39.72 -16.92 31.41
CA ILE A 196 39.57 -18.21 32.12
C ILE A 196 40.78 -19.12 31.84
N ASN A 197 41.27 -19.15 30.60
CA ASN A 197 42.45 -19.92 30.23
C ASN A 197 43.72 -19.39 30.93
N HIS A 198 43.90 -18.07 30.98
CA HIS A 198 45.02 -17.46 31.70
C HIS A 198 44.96 -17.67 33.22
N GLN A 199 43.76 -17.77 33.80
CA GLN A 199 43.57 -18.03 35.24
C GLN A 199 43.82 -19.50 35.64
N ASN A 200 44.11 -20.39 34.69
CA ASN A 200 44.64 -21.74 34.91
C ASN A 200 43.83 -22.55 35.94
N ILE A 201 42.50 -22.56 35.76
CA ILE A 201 41.58 -23.29 36.64
C ILE A 201 41.60 -24.78 36.23
N GLY A 202 42.56 -25.53 36.77
CA GLY A 202 42.43 -26.99 36.92
C GLY A 202 42.86 -27.88 35.73
N GLY A 203 43.94 -27.56 35.02
CA GLY A 203 44.67 -28.56 34.21
C GLY A 203 44.05 -28.94 32.85
N LEU A 204 43.03 -28.22 32.38
CA LEU A 204 42.61 -28.28 30.98
C LEU A 204 43.35 -27.18 30.21
N SER A 205 44.35 -27.54 29.40
CA SER A 205 44.99 -26.57 28.49
C SER A 205 44.05 -26.30 27.32
N PHE A 206 43.33 -25.19 27.36
CA PHE A 206 42.66 -24.68 26.18
C PHE A 206 43.68 -23.89 25.36
N ASP A 207 43.93 -24.28 24.11
CA ASP A 207 44.74 -23.46 23.21
C ASP A 207 43.80 -22.59 22.36
N PRO A 208 43.56 -21.32 22.73
CA PRO A 208 42.68 -20.42 21.98
C PRO A 208 43.16 -20.17 20.54
N ARG A 209 44.40 -20.54 20.18
CA ARG A 209 44.89 -20.49 18.79
C ARG A 209 44.23 -21.52 17.88
N ASN A 210 43.57 -22.54 18.46
CA ASN A 210 42.79 -23.52 17.70
C ASN A 210 41.33 -23.10 17.47
N LEU A 211 40.87 -22.00 18.10
CA LEU A 211 39.56 -21.40 17.84
C LEU A 211 39.62 -20.66 16.50
N LYS A 212 39.16 -21.31 15.43
CA LYS A 212 38.95 -20.66 14.14
C LYS A 212 37.64 -19.87 14.19
N VAL A 213 37.72 -18.58 14.50
CA VAL A 213 36.57 -17.67 14.43
C VAL A 213 36.67 -16.87 13.14
N GLN A 214 35.75 -17.12 12.21
CA GLN A 214 35.64 -16.33 10.98
C GLN A 214 34.69 -15.17 11.21
N PHE A 215 35.22 -13.95 11.28
CA PHE A 215 34.39 -12.76 11.37
C PHE A 215 34.03 -12.29 9.97
N HIS A 216 32.74 -12.18 9.71
CA HIS A 216 32.22 -11.66 8.45
C HIS A 216 31.94 -10.17 8.65
N LYS A 217 32.91 -9.35 8.30
CA LYS A 217 32.79 -7.89 8.38
C LYS A 217 32.01 -7.39 7.18
N VAL A 218 30.84 -6.82 7.41
CA VAL A 218 30.04 -6.17 6.36
C VAL A 218 30.48 -4.71 6.26
N GLU A 219 31.20 -4.38 5.21
CA GLU A 219 31.56 -2.99 4.88
C GLU A 219 30.51 -2.42 3.93
N VAL A 220 29.82 -1.37 4.37
CA VAL A 220 28.84 -0.66 3.55
C VAL A 220 29.52 0.59 2.97
N ASP A 221 29.67 0.61 1.64
CA ASP A 221 30.10 1.81 0.95
C ASP A 221 28.96 2.84 0.97
N LYS A 222 29.13 3.86 1.80
CA LYS A 222 28.14 4.93 2.01
C LYS A 222 27.83 5.72 0.73
N LYS A 223 28.72 5.74 -0.26
CA LYS A 223 28.51 6.48 -1.53
C LYS A 223 27.72 5.68 -2.56
N THR A 224 27.86 4.37 -2.55
CA THR A 224 27.23 3.50 -3.56
C THR A 224 26.07 2.68 -3.01
N SER A 225 25.83 2.72 -1.70
CA SER A 225 24.86 1.87 -0.99
C SER A 225 25.08 0.37 -1.24
N LYS A 226 26.29 -0.03 -1.65
CA LYS A 226 26.68 -1.42 -1.84
C LYS A 226 27.28 -1.94 -0.54
N ALA A 227 26.76 -3.06 -0.07
CA ALA A 227 27.39 -3.83 0.99
C ALA A 227 28.37 -4.83 0.36
N SER A 228 29.57 -4.90 0.89
CA SER A 228 30.52 -5.96 0.60
C SER A 228 30.83 -6.72 1.89
N ILE A 229 30.83 -8.05 1.80
CA ILE A 229 31.20 -8.91 2.92
C ILE A 229 32.69 -9.22 2.75
N LYS A 230 33.51 -8.73 3.68
CA LYS A 230 34.89 -9.16 3.81
C LYS A 230 34.94 -10.20 4.91
N VAL A 231 35.46 -11.38 4.57
CA VAL A 231 35.77 -12.40 5.56
C VAL A 231 37.15 -12.06 6.11
N GLU A 232 37.21 -11.67 7.37
CA GLU A 232 38.47 -11.51 8.10
C GLU A 232 38.63 -12.77 8.97
N GLU A 233 39.59 -13.62 8.59
CA GLU A 233 40.06 -14.69 9.47
C GLU A 233 41.01 -14.07 10.49
N ASN A 234 40.48 -13.76 11.67
CA ASN A 234 41.34 -13.45 12.80
C ASN A 234 41.79 -14.77 13.43
N ASN A 235 43.01 -15.18 13.09
CA ASN A 235 43.76 -16.05 13.97
C ASN A 235 44.17 -15.18 15.16
N PHE A 236 43.74 -15.55 16.37
CA PHE A 236 44.24 -14.92 17.59
C PHE A 236 45.73 -15.27 17.73
N TYR A 237 46.59 -14.42 17.17
CA TYR A 237 48.04 -14.53 17.35
C TYR A 237 48.41 -13.86 18.67
N TYR A 238 48.60 -14.68 19.70
CA TYR A 238 49.38 -14.34 20.90
C TYR A 238 50.62 -15.23 20.96
#